data_AF-A0A432G896-F1
#
_entry.id   AF-A0A432G896-F1
#
_cell.length_a   1.000
_cell.length_b   1.000
_cell.length_c   1.000
_cell.angle_alpha   90.00
_cell.angle_beta   90.00
_cell.angle_gamma   90.00
#
_symmetry.space_group_name_H-M   'P 1'
#
loop_
_entity.id
_entity.type
_entity.pdbx_description
1 polymer ?
#
loop_
_entity_poly.entity_id
_entity_poly.type
_entity_poly.pdbx_seq_one_letter_code
_entity_poly.pdbx_strand_id
1 'polypeptide(L)'
;MFERPRSGERAILVHITQQGQPDPDELQEFRELATSAGALVLELVTGARHAPDPRFFVGRGKAEEIHALVEAEEAELVIFDHDLSPSQE
;
A
#
# COMPACT_ATOMS: atom_id res chain seq x y z
N MET A 1 17.87 -0.25 9.61
CA MET A 1 18.27 -1.27 8.62
C MET A 1 17.01 -1.53 7.82
N PHE A 2 16.97 -1.18 6.53
CA PHE A 2 15.80 -1.49 5.72
C PHE A 2 15.80 -3.00 5.48
N GLU A 3 14.81 -3.70 6.01
CA GLU A 3 14.63 -5.12 5.70
C GLU A 3 14.26 -5.20 4.22
N ARG A 4 15.01 -6.03 3.48
CA ARG A 4 14.63 -6.35 2.11
C ARG A 4 13.47 -7.33 2.19
N PRO A 5 12.36 -7.09 1.47
CA PRO A 5 11.30 -8.07 1.37
C PRO A 5 11.87 -9.42 1.00
N ARG A 6 11.54 -10.46 1.76
CA ARG A 6 11.89 -11.82 1.35
C ARG A 6 11.01 -12.20 0.17
N SER A 7 11.58 -12.88 -0.81
CA SER A 7 10.78 -13.40 -1.92
C SER A 7 9.67 -14.31 -1.37
N GLY A 8 8.43 -14.03 -1.77
CA GLY A 8 7.23 -14.74 -1.35
C GLY A 8 6.37 -14.03 -0.29
N GLU A 9 6.79 -12.86 0.21
CA GLU A 9 6.00 -12.12 1.20
C GLU A 9 4.63 -11.71 0.67
N ARG A 10 3.59 -12.03 1.44
CA ARG A 10 2.19 -11.70 1.15
C ARG A 10 1.97 -10.20 1.34
N ALA A 11 1.71 -9.47 0.27
CA ALA A 11 1.67 -8.01 0.31
C ALA A 11 0.31 -7.44 -0.10
N ILE A 12 -0.14 -6.43 0.64
CA ILE A 12 -1.22 -5.52 0.23
C ILE A 12 -0.58 -4.24 -0.29
N LEU A 13 -1.00 -3.81 -1.47
CA LEU A 13 -0.54 -2.56 -2.08
C LEU A 13 -1.51 -1.42 -1.73
N VAL A 14 -0.99 -0.24 -1.46
CA VAL A 14 -1.78 0.96 -1.17
C VAL A 14 -1.35 2.10 -2.06
N HIS A 15 -2.29 2.60 -2.87
CA HIS A 15 -2.08 3.73 -3.77
C HIS A 15 -3.09 4.84 -3.49
N ILE A 16 -2.60 6.06 -3.22
CA ILE A 16 -3.46 7.22 -2.91
C ILE A 16 -3.22 8.32 -3.93
N THR A 17 -4.26 8.67 -4.69
CA THR A 17 -4.23 9.82 -5.59
C THR A 17 -4.56 11.10 -4.85
N GLN A 18 -4.07 12.25 -5.34
CA GLN A 18 -4.49 13.54 -4.78
C GLN A 18 -5.96 13.84 -5.09
N GLN A 19 -6.38 13.55 -6.32
CA GLN A 19 -7.76 13.73 -6.81
C GLN A 19 -8.04 12.74 -7.96
N GLY A 20 -9.32 12.42 -8.15
CA GLY A 20 -9.75 11.58 -9.27
C GLY A 20 -9.52 10.09 -9.07
N GLN A 21 -9.72 9.35 -10.15
CA GLN A 21 -9.40 7.91 -10.19
C GLN A 21 -7.93 7.73 -10.58
N PRO A 22 -7.25 6.72 -10.02
CA PRO A 22 -5.88 6.39 -10.43
C PRO A 22 -5.83 5.97 -11.90
N ASP A 23 -4.68 6.24 -12.54
CA ASP A 23 -4.41 5.76 -13.90
C ASP A 23 -4.25 4.22 -13.86
N PRO A 24 -5.02 3.45 -14.64
CA PRO A 24 -4.85 2.00 -14.72
C PRO A 24 -3.42 1.55 -15.04
N ASP A 25 -2.69 2.32 -15.86
CA ASP A 25 -1.32 1.98 -16.24
C ASP A 25 -0.35 2.15 -15.05
N GLU A 26 -0.53 3.20 -14.22
CA GLU A 26 0.24 3.41 -12.98
C GLU A 26 -0.02 2.28 -11.97
N LEU A 27 -1.29 1.86 -11.82
CA LEU A 27 -1.64 0.75 -10.94
C LEU A 27 -1.04 -0.58 -11.41
N GLN A 28 -0.99 -0.79 -12.71
CA GLN A 28 -0.40 -1.98 -13.31
C GLN A 28 1.12 -1.99 -13.09
N GLU A 29 1.79 -0.86 -13.35
CA GLU A 29 3.23 -0.71 -13.09
C GLU A 29 3.56 -0.98 -11.62
N PHE A 30 2.79 -0.41 -10.68
CA PHE A 30 3.02 -0.63 -9.25
C PHE A 30 2.93 -2.10 -8.85
N ARG A 31 1.94 -2.85 -9.39
CA ARG A 31 1.82 -4.29 -9.19
C ARG A 31 3.02 -5.05 -9.77
N GLU A 32 3.47 -4.69 -10.96
CA GLU A 32 4.61 -5.31 -11.62
C GLU A 32 5.91 -5.09 -10.88
N LEU A 33 6.13 -3.88 -10.34
CA LEU A 33 7.29 -3.56 -9.52
C LEU A 33 7.30 -4.38 -8.22
N ALA A 34 6.19 -4.44 -7.50
CA ALA A 34 6.08 -5.24 -6.28
C ALA A 34 6.32 -6.74 -6.56
N THR A 35 5.70 -7.27 -7.63
CA THR A 35 5.88 -8.66 -8.05
C THR A 35 7.34 -8.94 -8.43
N SER A 36 7.97 -8.03 -9.17
CA SER A 36 9.38 -8.14 -9.58
C SER A 36 10.35 -8.07 -8.41
N ALA A 37 9.97 -7.34 -7.34
CA ALA A 37 10.69 -7.32 -6.06
C ALA A 37 10.48 -8.60 -5.22
N GLY A 38 9.60 -9.50 -5.67
CA GLY A 38 9.35 -10.80 -5.05
C GLY A 38 8.13 -10.85 -4.14
N ALA A 39 7.30 -9.80 -4.10
CA ALA A 39 6.07 -9.82 -3.31
C ALA A 39 4.99 -10.69 -3.98
N LEU A 40 4.21 -11.40 -3.17
CA LEU A 40 2.95 -12.00 -3.58
C LEU A 40 1.83 -10.98 -3.32
N VAL A 41 1.44 -10.25 -4.37
CA VAL A 41 0.40 -9.22 -4.27
C VAL A 41 -0.97 -9.87 -4.06
N LEU A 42 -1.56 -9.65 -2.89
CA LEU A 42 -2.88 -10.15 -2.52
C LEU A 42 -3.97 -9.21 -3.02
N GLU A 43 -3.82 -7.93 -2.70
CA GLU A 43 -4.82 -6.90 -2.97
C GLU A 43 -4.19 -5.55 -3.27
N LEU A 44 -4.93 -4.68 -3.97
CA LEU A 44 -4.56 -3.28 -4.21
C LEU A 44 -5.67 -2.38 -3.71
N VAL A 45 -5.37 -1.65 -2.65
CA VAL A 45 -6.24 -0.65 -2.06
C VAL A 45 -5.95 0.70 -2.71
N THR A 46 -6.99 1.29 -3.30
CA THR A 46 -6.91 2.64 -3.87
C THR A 46 -7.74 3.63 -3.06
N GLY A 47 -7.38 4.91 -3.15
CA GLY A 47 -8.12 5.99 -2.55
C GLY A 47 -7.72 7.34 -3.11
N ALA A 48 -8.52 8.37 -2.83
CA ALA A 48 -8.22 9.74 -3.21
C ALA A 48 -8.22 10.65 -1.99
N ARG A 49 -7.23 11.54 -1.88
CA ARG A 49 -7.10 12.49 -0.79
C ARG A 49 -6.25 13.69 -1.17
N HIS A 50 -6.78 14.88 -0.89
CA HIS A 50 -6.09 16.15 -1.18
C HIS A 50 -4.74 16.33 -0.44
N ALA A 51 -4.60 15.84 0.79
CA ALA A 51 -3.35 15.92 1.55
C ALA A 51 -3.22 14.75 2.53
N PRO A 52 -2.04 14.11 2.69
CA PRO A 52 -1.85 12.97 3.60
C PRO A 52 -2.29 13.27 5.03
N ASP A 53 -2.84 12.26 5.71
CA ASP A 53 -3.08 12.38 7.16
C ASP A 53 -1.75 12.24 7.91
N PRO A 54 -1.43 13.15 8.85
CA PRO A 54 -0.13 13.16 9.52
C PRO A 54 0.13 11.92 10.40
N ARG A 55 -0.92 11.18 10.79
CA ARG A 55 -0.78 9.95 11.58
C ARG A 55 -0.78 8.70 10.71
N PHE A 56 -1.68 8.60 9.73
CA PHE A 56 -1.91 7.33 9.02
C PHE A 56 -1.71 7.40 7.50
N PHE A 57 -1.32 8.55 6.94
CA PHE A 57 -1.26 8.83 5.49
C PHE A 57 -2.63 8.73 4.79
N VAL A 58 -3.24 7.54 4.78
CA VAL A 58 -4.60 7.21 4.32
C VAL A 58 -5.71 7.59 5.30
N GLY A 59 -5.35 7.98 6.53
CA GLY A 59 -6.27 8.38 7.60
C GLY A 59 -7.00 7.19 8.22
N ARG A 60 -7.68 7.45 9.35
CA ARG A 60 -8.14 6.40 10.26
C ARG A 60 -9.03 5.34 9.63
N GLY A 61 -10.12 5.73 8.95
CA GLY A 61 -11.08 4.75 8.42
C GLY A 61 -10.45 3.81 7.38
N LYS A 62 -9.65 4.37 6.47
CA LYS A 62 -8.93 3.57 5.46
C LYS A 62 -7.84 2.69 6.09
N ALA A 63 -7.17 3.18 7.14
CA ALA A 63 -6.21 2.38 7.90
C ALA A 63 -6.88 1.20 8.61
N GLU A 64 -8.08 1.40 9.18
CA GLU A 64 -8.89 0.33 9.78
C GLU A 64 -9.35 -0.69 8.73
N GLU A 65 -9.74 -0.24 7.52
CA GLU A 65 -10.05 -1.12 6.38
C GLU A 65 -8.83 -1.95 5.95
N ILE A 66 -7.66 -1.33 5.80
CA ILE A 66 -6.41 -2.03 5.44
C ILE A 66 -6.04 -3.02 6.54
N HIS A 67 -6.17 -2.66 7.82
CA HIS A 67 -5.90 -3.56 8.93
C HIS A 67 -6.81 -4.80 8.89
N ALA A 68 -8.11 -4.62 8.65
CA ALA A 68 -9.02 -5.75 8.50
C ALA A 68 -8.64 -6.65 7.31
N LEU A 69 -8.13 -6.06 6.22
CA LEU A 69 -7.67 -6.82 5.06
C LEU A 69 -6.37 -7.59 5.35
N VAL A 70 -5.44 -6.99 6.09
CA VAL A 70 -4.21 -7.65 6.55
C VAL A 70 -4.55 -8.90 7.37
N GLU A 71 -5.49 -8.79 8.30
CA GLU A 71 -5.93 -9.92 9.13
C GLU A 71 -6.66 -10.99 8.30
N ALA A 72 -7.53 -10.57 7.36
CA ALA A 72 -8.31 -11.49 6.55
C ALA A 72 -7.46 -12.28 5.54
N GLU A 73 -6.48 -11.60 4.95
CA GLU A 73 -5.60 -12.18 3.92
C GLU A 73 -4.28 -12.68 4.50
N GLU A 74 -4.07 -12.62 5.82
CA GLU A 74 -2.80 -12.97 6.47
C GLU A 74 -1.61 -12.32 5.75
N ALA A 75 -1.73 -11.01 5.46
CA ALA A 75 -0.69 -10.28 4.77
C ALA A 75 0.49 -10.04 5.72
N GLU A 76 1.70 -10.20 5.21
CA GLU A 76 2.94 -9.98 5.95
C GLU A 76 3.45 -8.54 5.79
N LEU A 77 3.03 -7.86 4.72
CA LEU A 77 3.51 -6.52 4.35
C LEU A 77 2.38 -5.65 3.79
N VAL A 78 2.47 -4.35 4.06
CA VAL A 78 1.70 -3.31 3.38
C VAL A 78 2.68 -2.38 2.67
N ILE A 79 2.57 -2.26 1.34
CA ILE A 79 3.46 -1.46 0.51
C ILE A 79 2.74 -0.19 0.06
N PHE A 80 3.36 0.95 0.32
CA PHE A 80 2.93 2.25 -0.18
C PHE A 80 3.84 2.66 -1.35
N ASP A 81 3.26 3.22 -2.40
CA ASP A 81 4.00 3.82 -3.52
C ASP A 81 4.38 5.29 -3.28
N HIS A 82 4.03 5.82 -2.09
CA HIS A 82 4.36 7.15 -1.62
C HIS A 82 5.25 7.06 -0.38
N ASP A 83 6.17 8.01 -0.24
CA ASP A 83 7.00 8.12 0.96
C ASP A 83 6.13 8.35 2.20
N LEU A 84 6.32 7.50 3.21
CA LEU A 84 5.78 7.70 4.53
C LEU A 84 6.79 8.47 5.39
N SER A 85 6.28 9.33 6.26
CA SER A 85 7.09 9.91 7.33
C SER A 85 7.35 8.86 8.43
N PRO A 86 8.41 9.01 9.25
CA PRO A 86 8.68 8.07 10.35
C PRO A 86 7.56 7.92 11.39
N SER A 87 6.61 8.86 11.45
CA SER A 87 5.43 8.77 12.32
C SER A 87 4.26 8.01 11.69
N GLN A 88 4.34 7.69 10.39
CA GLN A 88 3.34 6.95 9.62
C GLN A 88 3.75 5.50 9.37
N GLU A 89 5.05 5.19 9.43
CA GLU A 89 5.61 3.81 9.47
C GLU A 89 5.30 3.12 10.80
#